data_AF-A0A2P5LRX4-F1
#
_entry.id   AF-A0A2P5LRX4-F1
#
_cell.length_a   1.000
_cell.length_b   1.000
_cell.length_c   1.000
_cell.angle_alpha   90.00
_cell.angle_beta   90.00
_cell.angle_gamma   90.00
#
_symmetry.space_group_name_H-M   'P 1'
#
loop_
_entity.id
_entity.type
_entity.pdbx_description
1 polymer ?
#
loop_
_entity_poly.entity_id
_entity_poly.type
_entity_poly.pdbx_seq_one_letter_code
_entity_poly.pdbx_strand_id
1 'polypeptide(L)' 'MDRQQREQDWLDDATLDAMIWSSAATIRLTIPAEHLPGTRANLRSLLAVARTLIDADKPARPVVEIAPVYRA' A
#
# COMPACT_ATOMS: atom_id res chain seq x y z
N MET A 1 17.89 15.58 -10.76
CA MET A 1 16.65 14.84 -10.49
C MET A 1 17.00 13.59 -9.70
N ASP A 2 16.64 13.61 -8.42
CA ASP A 2 17.00 12.61 -7.42
C ASP A 2 16.47 11.21 -7.73
N ARG A 3 17.25 10.20 -7.37
CA ARG A 3 16.86 8.78 -7.42
C ARG A 3 15.52 8.53 -6.71
N GLN A 4 15.22 9.30 -5.67
CA GLN A 4 13.95 9.27 -4.95
C GLN A 4 12.75 9.69 -5.82
N GLN A 5 12.91 10.63 -6.75
CA GLN A 5 11.83 11.06 -7.65
C GLN A 5 11.48 9.98 -8.68
N ARG A 6 12.50 9.29 -9.22
CA ARG A 6 12.33 8.16 -10.15
C ARG A 6 11.71 6.93 -9.47
N GLU A 7 11.93 6.80 -8.17
CA GLU A 7 11.40 5.71 -7.36
C GLU A 7 9.96 5.97 -6.87
N GLN A 8 9.47 7.22 -6.90
CA GLN A 8 8.08 7.58 -6.55
C GLN A 8 7.05 7.18 -7.62
N ASP A 9 7.45 7.13 -8.90
CA ASP A 9 6.60 6.76 -10.04
C ASP A 9 6.65 5.26 -10.39
N TRP A 10 6.99 4.39 -9.43
CA TRP A 10 7.14 2.96 -9.71
C TRP A 10 5.81 2.22 -9.92
N LEU A 11 4.69 2.78 -9.47
CA LEU A 11 3.33 2.31 -9.77
C LEU A 11 2.57 3.38 -10.54
N ASP A 12 2.13 3.01 -11.74
CA ASP A 12 1.22 3.83 -12.52
C ASP A 12 -0.18 3.89 -11.90
N ASP A 13 -0.96 4.86 -12.35
CA ASP A 13 -2.33 5.09 -11.86
C ASP A 13 -3.24 3.88 -12.10
N ALA A 14 -3.02 3.15 -13.21
CA ALA A 14 -3.81 1.98 -13.55
C ALA A 14 -3.61 0.83 -12.54
N THR A 15 -2.36 0.61 -12.12
CA THR A 15 -2.03 -0.40 -11.12
C THR A 15 -2.60 -0.04 -9.76
N LEU A 16 -2.51 1.24 -9.37
CA LEU A 16 -3.10 1.72 -8.12
C LEU A 16 -4.62 1.58 -8.13
N ASP A 17 -5.28 1.91 -9.24
CA ASP A 17 -6.73 1.73 -9.37
C ASP A 17 -7.13 0.26 -9.28
N ALA A 18 -6.37 -0.65 -9.92
CA ALA A 18 -6.60 -2.08 -9.82
C ALA A 18 -6.48 -2.58 -8.37
N MET A 19 -5.48 -2.11 -7.62
CA MET A 19 -5.32 -2.43 -6.20
C MET A 19 -6.50 -1.91 -5.36
N ILE A 20 -6.94 -0.68 -5.61
CA ILE A 20 -8.08 -0.06 -4.90
C ILE A 20 -9.34 -0.88 -5.14
N TRP A 21 -9.66 -1.18 -6.41
CA TRP A 21 -10.87 -1.93 -6.76
C TRP A 21 -10.84 -3.36 -6.27
N SER A 22 -9.70 -4.04 -6.38
CA SER A 22 -9.53 -5.39 -5.84
C SER A 22 -9.74 -5.42 -4.33
N SER A 23 -9.12 -4.50 -3.59
CA SER A 23 -9.25 -4.41 -2.14
C SER A 23 -10.68 -4.06 -1.73
N ALA A 24 -11.30 -3.10 -2.41
CA ALA A 24 -12.69 -2.69 -2.18
C ALA A 24 -13.67 -3.85 -2.39
N ALA A 25 -13.48 -4.65 -3.44
CA ALA A 25 -14.27 -5.85 -3.69
C ALA A 25 -14.09 -6.90 -2.57
N THR A 26 -12.85 -7.11 -2.10
CA THR A 26 -12.56 -8.04 -1.01
C THR A 26 -13.26 -7.67 0.29
N ILE A 27 -13.25 -6.39 0.67
CA ILE A 27 -13.88 -5.90 1.91
C ILE A 27 -15.34 -5.47 1.72
N ARG A 28 -15.89 -5.64 0.52
CA ARG A 28 -17.26 -5.22 0.13
C ARG A 28 -17.52 -3.74 0.39
N LEU A 29 -16.53 -2.90 0.09
CA LEU A 29 -16.65 -1.44 0.16
C LEU A 29 -17.06 -0.90 -1.21
N THR A 30 -18.13 -0.12 -1.25
CA THR A 30 -18.47 0.69 -2.43
C THR A 30 -17.67 1.99 -2.39
N ILE A 31 -16.91 2.28 -3.44
CA ILE A 31 -16.18 3.54 -3.58
C ILE A 31 -16.84 4.33 -4.72
N PRO A 32 -17.50 5.46 -4.42
CA PRO A 32 -17.96 6.40 -5.44
C PRO A 32 -16.82 6.87 -6.36
N ALA A 33 -17.09 6.99 -7.67
CA ALA A 33 -16.06 7.28 -8.67
C ALA A 33 -15.36 8.63 -8.42
N GLU A 34 -16.07 9.60 -7.87
CA GLU A 34 -15.55 10.91 -7.47
C GLU A 34 -14.48 10.84 -6.38
N HIS A 35 -14.45 9.76 -5.59
CA HIS A 35 -13.46 9.55 -4.54
C HIS A 35 -12.21 8.80 -5.02
N LEU A 36 -12.21 8.25 -6.25
CA LEU A 36 -11.08 7.48 -6.77
C LEU A 36 -9.77 8.29 -6.82
N PRO A 37 -9.74 9.55 -7.29
CA PRO A 37 -8.50 10.34 -7.32
C PRO A 37 -7.91 10.56 -5.91
N GLY A 38 -8.76 10.87 -4.93
CA GLY A 38 -8.35 11.06 -3.54
C GLY A 38 -7.86 9.76 -2.89
N THR A 39 -8.54 8.65 -3.18
CA THR A 39 -8.16 7.32 -2.70
C THR A 39 -6.80 6.90 -3.26
N ARG A 40 -6.56 7.18 -4.54
CA ARG A 40 -5.27 6.97 -5.21
C ARG A 40 -4.15 7.77 -4.58
N ALA A 41 -4.36 9.06 -4.32
CA ALA A 41 -3.36 9.92 -3.67
C ALA A 41 -3.02 9.44 -2.24
N ASN A 42 -4.03 9.01 -1.48
CA ASN A 42 -3.84 8.43 -0.15
C ASN A 42 -3.05 7.12 -0.20
N LEU A 43 -3.42 6.21 -1.12
CA LEU A 43 -2.69 4.96 -1.31
C LEU A 43 -1.22 5.20 -1.69
N ARG A 44 -0.94 6.15 -2.58
CA ARG A 44 0.44 6.56 -2.90
C ARG A 44 1.21 7.00 -1.67
N SER A 45 0.61 7.84 -0.83
CA SER A 45 1.23 8.35 0.39
C SER A 45 1.54 7.22 1.38
N LEU A 46 0.61 6.28 1.55
CA LEU A 46 0.79 5.10 2.39
C LEU A 46 1.90 4.19 1.87
N LEU A 47 1.94 3.92 0.57
CA LEU A 47 2.98 3.09 -0.05
C LEU A 47 4.37 3.75 0.05
N ALA A 48 4.44 5.07 -0.06
CA ALA A 48 5.68 5.81 0.15
C ALA A 48 6.21 5.64 1.58
N VAL A 49 5.33 5.69 2.60
CA VAL A 49 5.70 5.41 3.99
C VAL A 49 6.05 3.93 4.20
N ALA A 50 5.23 3.00 3.70
CA ALA A 50 5.49 1.56 3.85
C ALA A 50 6.86 1.16 3.29
N ARG A 51 7.28 1.80 2.20
CA ARG A 51 8.61 1.59 1.61
C ARG A 51 9.75 1.98 2.54
N THR A 52 9.60 3.03 3.36
CA THR A 52 10.67 3.41 4.31
C THR A 52 10.83 2.39 5.45
N LEU A 53 9.81 1.56 5.67
CA LEU A 53 9.82 0.47 6.65
C LEU A 53 10.45 -0.83 6.10
N ILE A 54 10.50 -0.98 4.76
CA ILE A 54 11.12 -2.14 4.11
C ILE A 54 12.62 -1.90 4.02
N ASP A 55 13.38 -2.61 4.84
CA ASP A 55 14.83 -2.66 4.70
C ASP A 55 15.21 -3.68 3.62
N ALA A 56 15.41 -3.19 2.39
CA ALA A 56 15.66 -4.02 1.21
C ALA A 56 16.93 -4.88 1.32
N ASP A 57 17.88 -4.47 2.16
CA ASP A 57 19.17 -5.16 2.33
C ASP A 57 19.14 -6.19 3.48
N LYS A 58 18.04 -6.25 4.24
CA LYS A 58 17.87 -7.24 5.30
C LYS A 58 16.99 -8.39 4.83
N PRO A 59 17.39 -9.64 5.09
CA PRO A 59 16.50 -10.77 4.83
C PRO A 59 15.19 -10.54 5.60
N ALA A 60 14.07 -10.78 4.92
CA ALA A 60 12.75 -10.75 5.54
C ALA A 60 12.79 -11.64 6.78
N ARG A 61 12.74 -11.01 7.97
CA ARG A 61 12.75 -11.75 9.22
C ARG A 61 11.46 -12.59 9.27
N PRO A 62 11.50 -13.80 9.85
CA PRO A 62 10.29 -14.60 10.03
C PRO A 62 9.22 -13.74 10.71
N VAL A 63 7.97 -13.91 10.27
CA VAL A 63 6.79 -13.20 10.79
C VAL A 63 6.83 -13.25 12.31
N VAL A 64 7.11 -12.11 12.93
CA VAL A 64 6.99 -11.95 14.38
C VAL A 64 5.52 -11.63 14.62
N GLU A 65 4.82 -12.50 15.33
CA GLU A 65 3.43 -12.30 15.70
C GLU A 65 3.33 -11.07 16.61
N ILE A 66 2.68 -10.00 16.14
CA ILE A 66 2.60 -8.71 16.86
C ILE A 66 1.21 -8.54 17.51
N ALA A 67 0.77 -9.51 18.32
CA ALA A 67 -0.36 -9.37 19.25
C ALA A 67 -0.48 -10.61 20.16
N PRO A 68 -0.97 -10.50 21.41
CA PRO A 68 -1.00 -11.62 22.34
C PRO A 68 -1.96 -12.70 21.83
N VAL A 69 -1.47 -13.93 21.75
CA VAL A 69 -2.29 -15.12 21.52
C VAL A 69 -3.32 -15.19 22.65
N TYR A 70 -4.56 -14.78 22.39
CA TYR A 70 -5.66 -15.06 23.29
C TYR A 70 -5.95 -16.57 23.20
N ARG A 71 -5.47 -17.33 24.17
CA ARG A 71 -5.85 -18.74 24.33
C ARG A 71 -7.17 -18.77 25.10
N ALA A 72 -8.22 -19.23 24.44
CA ALA A 72 -9.49 -19.58 25.07
C ALA A 72 -9.32 -20.81 25.97
#